data_AF-A0ABD5VRS7-F1
#
_entry.id   AF-A0ABD5VRS7-F1
#
_cell.length_a   1.000
_cell.length_b   1.000
_cell.length_c   1.000
_cell.angle_alpha   90.00
_cell.angle_beta   90.00
_cell.angle_gamma   90.00
#
_symmetry.space_group_name_H-M   'P 1'
#
loop_
_entity.id
_entity.type
_entity.pdbx_description
1 polymer ?
#
loop_
_entity_poly.entity_id
_entity_poly.type
_entity_poly.pdbx_seq_one_letter_code
_entity_poly.pdbx_strand_id
1 'polypeptide(L)'
;MTPRTFVPLVVALLVVLAGCVGGAPADSGTATTTEAPTTEPGQTTAATGDDDGMESGEWALFDFDKPATYTYDVYIRDEGEGTLVWDVQSIDGDRATVRVVYEMAGERFESTMTGDKDTVTSQLFATPAGLVLVTTMFTPAAWYAGQELQVGNQWAYQTPKGSASFAVTGTDTIAGVDCFTTEMRVNGTVVHEAAVSPALGLAPHAAYYDEDGTLEMELRLVSYEAH
;
A
#
# COMPACT_ATOMS: atom_id res chain seq x y z
N MET A 1 26.68 -4.08 37.59
CA MET A 1 26.63 -4.93 36.38
C MET A 1 25.56 -5.97 36.59
N THR A 2 24.42 -5.78 35.94
CA THR A 2 23.29 -6.71 35.97
C THR A 2 22.86 -6.87 34.51
N PRO A 3 22.97 -8.05 33.89
CA PRO A 3 22.60 -8.23 32.50
C PRO A 3 21.07 -8.23 32.39
N ARG A 4 20.53 -7.28 31.63
CA ARG A 4 19.12 -7.30 31.21
C ARG A 4 19.03 -8.18 29.97
N THR A 5 18.44 -9.34 30.16
CA THR A 5 18.09 -10.31 29.13
C THR A 5 17.07 -9.67 28.18
N PHE A 6 17.50 -9.36 26.95
CA PHE A 6 16.61 -8.99 25.86
C PHE A 6 15.86 -10.25 25.39
N VAL A 7 14.53 -10.22 25.45
CA VAL A 7 13.67 -11.24 24.85
C VAL A 7 13.23 -10.70 23.48
N PRO A 8 13.63 -11.30 22.35
CA PRO A 8 13.12 -10.91 21.05
C PRO A 8 11.69 -11.43 20.88
N LEU A 9 10.73 -10.51 20.80
CA LEU A 9 9.34 -10.80 20.44
C LEU A 9 9.29 -11.07 18.92
N VAL A 10 9.37 -12.34 18.55
CA VAL A 10 9.18 -12.80 17.17
C VAL A 10 7.69 -12.73 16.84
N VAL A 11 7.27 -11.74 16.04
CA VAL A 11 5.92 -11.67 15.47
C VAL A 11 5.90 -12.58 14.23
N ALA A 12 5.52 -13.83 14.44
CA ALA A 12 5.23 -14.78 13.38
C ALA A 12 3.78 -14.59 12.91
N LEU A 13 3.57 -13.82 11.84
CA LEU A 13 2.29 -13.74 11.14
C LEU A 13 2.17 -14.95 10.18
N LEU A 14 1.74 -16.09 10.71
CA LEU A 14 1.43 -17.28 9.92
C LEU A 14 0.08 -17.12 9.23
N VAL A 15 0.11 -16.89 7.91
CA VAL A 15 -1.05 -17.05 7.03
C VAL A 15 -1.33 -18.54 6.87
N VAL A 16 -2.35 -19.06 7.55
CA VAL A 16 -2.87 -20.41 7.32
C VAL A 16 -3.99 -20.33 6.30
N LEU A 17 -3.63 -20.42 5.03
CA LEU A 17 -4.54 -20.79 3.94
C LEU A 17 -4.66 -22.32 3.94
N ALA A 18 -5.70 -22.83 4.61
CA ALA A 18 -6.15 -24.20 4.44
C ALA A 18 -7.61 -24.18 4.00
N GLY A 19 -7.84 -24.14 2.69
CA GLY A 19 -9.06 -24.66 2.11
C GLY A 19 -8.93 -26.18 1.96
N CYS A 20 -9.97 -26.93 2.34
CA CYS A 20 -10.43 -28.04 1.51
C CYS A 20 -11.85 -28.49 1.88
N VAL A 21 -12.56 -28.79 0.80
CA VAL A 21 -13.94 -29.22 0.58
C VAL A 21 -14.32 -30.54 1.26
N GLY A 22 -15.62 -30.76 1.50
CA GLY A 22 -16.17 -32.10 1.77
C GLY A 22 -17.64 -32.08 2.20
N GLY A 23 -18.56 -32.32 1.26
CA GLY A 23 -20.01 -32.29 1.46
C GLY A 23 -20.64 -33.53 2.11
N ALA A 24 -21.92 -33.41 2.45
CA ALA A 24 -22.86 -34.49 2.76
C ALA A 24 -24.32 -33.99 2.57
N PRO A 25 -25.31 -34.90 2.39
CA PRO A 25 -26.41 -34.69 1.44
C PRO A 25 -27.79 -34.34 2.04
N ALA A 26 -28.66 -33.88 1.12
CA ALA A 26 -30.12 -33.99 1.03
C ALA A 26 -31.00 -33.80 2.28
N ASP A 27 -31.93 -32.83 2.21
CA ASP A 27 -33.33 -33.17 2.45
C ASP A 27 -34.31 -32.28 1.68
N SER A 28 -35.48 -32.85 1.40
CA SER A 28 -36.56 -32.34 0.56
C SER A 28 -37.45 -31.34 1.31
N GLY A 29 -37.88 -30.26 0.66
CA GLY A 29 -38.84 -29.32 1.25
C GLY A 29 -39.51 -28.44 0.20
N THR A 30 -40.80 -28.70 -0.01
CA THR A 30 -41.72 -28.08 -0.97
C THR A 30 -41.95 -26.58 -0.76
N ALA A 31 -42.00 -25.85 -1.88
CA ALA A 31 -42.68 -24.60 -2.24
C ALA A 31 -43.11 -23.61 -1.15
N THR A 32 -42.76 -22.33 -1.35
CA THR A 32 -43.71 -21.19 -1.31
C THR A 32 -43.14 -20.02 -2.12
N THR A 33 -43.84 -19.66 -3.19
CA THR A 33 -43.66 -18.41 -3.93
C THR A 33 -44.07 -17.25 -3.03
N THR A 34 -43.20 -16.26 -2.86
CA THR A 34 -43.55 -14.95 -2.30
C THR A 34 -42.80 -13.91 -3.11
N GLU A 35 -43.54 -13.24 -4.01
CA GLU A 35 -43.10 -12.00 -4.65
C GLU A 35 -42.91 -10.93 -3.57
N ALA A 36 -41.76 -10.28 -3.59
CA ALA A 36 -41.47 -9.06 -2.86
C ALA A 36 -40.97 -7.99 -3.85
N PRO A 37 -41.28 -6.71 -3.61
CA PRO A 37 -41.36 -5.69 -4.64
C PRO A 37 -39.99 -5.19 -5.11
N THR A 38 -39.92 -4.91 -6.42
CA THR A 38 -38.88 -4.10 -7.06
C THR A 38 -38.77 -2.76 -6.35
N THR A 39 -37.64 -2.53 -5.67
CA THR A 39 -37.24 -1.22 -5.16
C THR A 39 -36.22 -0.66 -6.15
N GLU A 40 -36.59 0.43 -6.83
CA GLU A 40 -35.69 1.21 -7.67
C GLU A 40 -34.49 1.72 -6.85
N PRO A 41 -33.25 1.68 -7.38
CA PRO A 41 -32.14 2.38 -6.75
C PRO A 41 -32.41 3.89 -6.83
N GLY A 42 -32.61 4.49 -5.66
CA GLY A 42 -32.77 5.92 -5.50
C GLY A 42 -31.57 6.69 -6.03
N GLN A 43 -31.86 7.75 -6.79
CA GLN A 43 -30.93 8.74 -7.28
C GLN A 43 -30.04 9.29 -6.15
N THR A 44 -28.75 8.99 -6.21
CA THR A 44 -27.74 9.79 -5.52
C THR A 44 -27.68 11.14 -6.21
N THR A 45 -28.08 12.19 -5.49
CA THR A 45 -27.95 13.57 -5.94
C THR A 45 -26.47 13.91 -5.94
N ALA A 46 -25.90 14.16 -7.12
CA ALA A 46 -24.52 14.57 -7.29
C ALA A 46 -24.26 15.88 -6.54
N ALA A 47 -23.30 15.87 -5.62
CA ALA A 47 -22.67 17.08 -5.13
C ALA A 47 -21.66 17.53 -6.19
N THR A 48 -21.98 18.60 -6.92
CA THR A 48 -21.07 19.27 -7.84
C THR A 48 -20.07 20.08 -7.02
N GLY A 49 -18.95 19.46 -6.66
CA GLY A 49 -17.70 20.19 -6.41
C GLY A 49 -17.00 20.40 -7.74
N ASP A 50 -16.47 21.59 -7.99
CA ASP A 50 -15.49 21.83 -9.05
C ASP A 50 -14.28 20.93 -8.77
N ASP A 51 -14.29 19.76 -9.38
CA ASP A 51 -13.21 18.79 -9.38
C ASP A 51 -12.28 19.22 -10.53
N ASP A 52 -11.14 19.82 -10.22
CA ASP A 52 -10.00 19.89 -11.15
C ASP A 52 -9.40 18.47 -11.33
N GLY A 53 -10.27 17.49 -11.51
CA GLY A 53 -10.18 16.17 -10.91
C GLY A 53 -9.30 15.21 -11.67
N MET A 54 -8.37 14.61 -10.93
CA MET A 54 -7.65 13.43 -11.38
C MET A 54 -8.68 12.38 -11.83
N GLU A 55 -8.60 11.95 -13.10
CA GLU A 55 -9.48 10.90 -13.62
C GLU A 55 -9.33 9.63 -12.77
N SER A 56 -10.43 8.90 -12.57
CA SER A 56 -10.38 7.67 -11.79
C SER A 56 -9.36 6.68 -12.36
N GLY A 57 -8.72 5.91 -11.49
CA GLY A 57 -7.65 5.00 -11.87
C GLY A 57 -7.74 3.67 -11.14
N GLU A 58 -7.27 2.60 -11.79
CA GLU A 58 -7.06 1.32 -11.14
C GLU A 58 -5.62 1.24 -10.60
N TRP A 59 -5.46 0.71 -9.39
CA TRP A 59 -4.14 0.46 -8.85
C TRP A 59 -3.47 -0.73 -9.54
N ALA A 60 -2.28 -0.50 -10.10
CA ALA A 60 -1.37 -1.54 -10.58
C ALA A 60 -0.04 -1.45 -9.81
N LEU A 61 0.55 -2.62 -9.53
CA LEU A 61 1.88 -2.69 -8.93
C LEU A 61 2.91 -2.07 -9.89
N PHE A 62 3.88 -1.33 -9.36
CA PHE A 62 5.03 -0.86 -10.14
C PHE A 62 5.71 -2.02 -10.88
N ASP A 63 5.93 -1.83 -12.18
CA ASP A 63 6.47 -2.85 -13.08
C ASP A 63 7.86 -2.47 -13.63
N PHE A 64 8.60 -1.55 -12.99
CA PHE A 64 9.90 -1.07 -13.51
C PHE A 64 9.79 -0.70 -15.01
N ASP A 65 8.82 0.14 -15.36
CA ASP A 65 8.49 0.48 -16.75
C ASP A 65 9.16 1.77 -17.21
N LYS A 66 9.63 2.59 -16.27
CA LYS A 66 10.25 3.89 -16.53
C LYS A 66 11.56 4.05 -15.76
N PRO A 67 12.66 4.42 -16.43
CA PRO A 67 13.86 4.87 -15.75
C PRO A 67 13.58 6.19 -15.03
N ALA A 68 13.81 6.23 -13.72
CA ALA A 68 13.63 7.42 -12.89
C ALA A 68 14.37 7.28 -11.57
N THR A 69 14.63 8.43 -10.93
CA THR A 69 15.10 8.52 -9.55
C THR A 69 13.98 9.01 -8.65
N TYR A 70 13.75 8.27 -7.56
CA TYR A 70 12.80 8.59 -6.49
C TYR A 70 13.58 8.81 -5.21
N THR A 71 13.43 9.98 -4.59
CA THR A 71 14.01 10.26 -3.27
C THR A 71 12.89 10.39 -2.25
N TYR A 72 12.98 9.63 -1.17
CA TYR A 72 12.05 9.67 -0.05
C TYR A 72 12.77 10.13 1.21
N ASP A 73 12.08 10.97 1.98
CA ASP A 73 12.32 11.07 3.42
C ASP A 73 11.63 9.88 4.10
N VAL A 74 12.31 9.30 5.08
CA VAL A 74 11.83 8.16 5.85
C VAL A 74 11.85 8.52 7.33
N TYR A 75 10.78 8.21 8.04
CA TYR A 75 10.73 8.23 9.49
C TYR A 75 10.35 6.84 9.99
N ILE A 76 11.06 6.35 11.01
CA ILE A 76 10.69 5.14 11.77
C ILE A 76 10.78 5.48 13.25
N ARG A 77 9.74 5.16 14.02
CA ARG A 77 9.72 5.33 15.47
C ARG A 77 10.93 4.62 16.06
N ASP A 78 11.57 5.27 17.03
CA ASP A 78 12.82 4.84 17.69
C ASP A 78 14.11 4.92 16.86
N GLU A 79 14.05 4.91 15.51
CA GLU A 79 15.22 5.07 14.64
C GLU A 79 15.41 6.52 14.16
N GLY A 80 14.31 7.29 14.08
CA GLY A 80 14.30 8.69 13.69
C GLY A 80 14.16 8.90 12.18
N GLU A 81 14.72 10.00 11.70
CA GLU A 81 14.69 10.41 10.29
C GLU A 81 15.82 9.75 9.48
N GLY A 82 15.54 9.48 8.22
CA GLY A 82 16.43 8.88 7.25
C GLY A 82 16.05 9.27 5.82
N THR A 83 16.82 8.76 4.85
CA THR A 83 16.56 8.99 3.44
C THR A 83 16.66 7.69 2.65
N LEU A 84 15.89 7.61 1.56
CA LEU A 84 16.01 6.55 0.58
C LEU A 84 16.09 7.17 -0.81
N VAL A 85 17.06 6.72 -1.60
CA VAL A 85 17.08 6.94 -3.06
C VAL A 85 16.87 5.60 -3.75
N TRP A 86 15.82 5.52 -4.56
CA TRP A 86 15.58 4.43 -5.50
C TRP A 86 15.80 4.96 -6.92
N ASP A 87 16.85 4.48 -7.57
CA ASP A 87 17.24 4.90 -8.92
C ASP A 87 17.09 3.71 -9.89
N VAL A 88 16.05 3.75 -10.73
CA VAL A 88 15.85 2.81 -11.84
C VAL A 88 16.67 3.31 -13.02
N GLN A 89 17.85 2.73 -13.19
CA GLN A 89 18.88 3.24 -14.09
C GLN A 89 18.66 2.84 -15.55
N SER A 90 18.24 1.60 -15.77
CA SER A 90 17.98 1.09 -17.12
C SER A 90 16.97 -0.04 -17.10
N ILE A 91 16.21 -0.14 -18.18
CA ILE A 91 15.24 -1.20 -18.47
C ILE A 91 15.50 -1.68 -19.90
N ASP A 92 15.69 -2.97 -20.07
CA ASP A 92 15.87 -3.64 -21.36
C ASP A 92 14.99 -4.89 -21.41
N GLY A 93 13.78 -4.74 -21.96
CA GLY A 93 12.76 -5.77 -21.93
C GLY A 93 12.38 -6.14 -20.50
N ASP A 94 12.63 -7.38 -20.12
CA ASP A 94 12.37 -7.91 -18.77
C ASP A 94 13.54 -7.67 -17.80
N ARG A 95 14.64 -7.06 -18.25
CA ARG A 95 15.80 -6.80 -17.41
C ARG A 95 15.77 -5.38 -16.88
N ALA A 96 16.10 -5.20 -15.60
CA ALA A 96 16.24 -3.90 -14.97
C ALA A 96 17.59 -3.79 -14.24
N THR A 97 18.12 -2.57 -14.17
CA THR A 97 19.20 -2.20 -13.25
C THR A 97 18.69 -1.14 -12.30
N VAL A 98 18.79 -1.43 -11.00
CA VAL A 98 18.28 -0.57 -9.94
C VAL A 98 19.38 -0.33 -8.93
N ARG A 99 19.64 0.93 -8.61
CA ARG A 99 20.49 1.34 -7.50
C ARG A 99 19.60 1.80 -6.35
N VAL A 100 19.94 1.34 -5.16
CA VAL A 100 19.30 1.77 -3.92
C VAL A 100 20.34 2.34 -2.97
N VAL A 101 20.02 3.46 -2.37
CA VAL A 101 20.78 4.10 -1.30
C VAL A 101 19.81 4.31 -0.14
N TYR A 102 20.15 3.82 1.03
CA TYR A 102 19.36 3.97 2.24
C TYR A 102 20.24 4.50 3.36
N GLU A 103 19.82 5.57 4.00
CA GLU A 103 20.48 6.15 5.15
C GLU A 103 19.50 6.25 6.32
N MET A 104 19.85 5.65 7.45
CA MET A 104 19.04 5.74 8.68
C MET A 104 19.92 5.57 9.90
N ALA A 105 19.60 6.30 10.98
CA ALA A 105 20.34 6.23 12.26
C ALA A 105 21.87 6.42 12.12
N GLY A 106 22.32 7.15 11.10
CA GLY A 106 23.74 7.38 10.80
C GLY A 106 24.45 6.22 10.08
N GLU A 107 23.74 5.16 9.72
CA GLU A 107 24.22 4.07 8.88
C GLU A 107 23.81 4.29 7.42
N ARG A 108 24.69 3.93 6.48
CA ARG A 108 24.43 4.00 5.04
C ARG A 108 24.56 2.62 4.42
N PHE A 109 23.50 2.21 3.72
CA PHE A 109 23.47 1.05 2.84
C PHE A 109 23.39 1.52 1.39
N GLU A 110 24.19 0.92 0.51
CA GLU A 110 24.16 1.19 -0.92
C GLU A 110 24.35 -0.11 -1.70
N SER A 111 23.49 -0.36 -2.68
CA SER A 111 23.56 -1.54 -3.53
C SER A 111 23.05 -1.25 -4.93
N THR A 112 23.57 -1.98 -5.91
CA THR A 112 23.05 -2.01 -7.27
C THR A 112 22.70 -3.44 -7.65
N MET A 113 21.48 -3.64 -8.12
CA MET A 113 20.92 -4.91 -8.53
C MET A 113 20.68 -4.89 -10.04
N THR A 114 21.08 -5.96 -10.72
CA THR A 114 20.83 -6.13 -12.16
C THR A 114 20.36 -7.56 -12.41
N GLY A 115 19.21 -7.70 -13.05
CA GLY A 115 18.60 -9.00 -13.30
C GLY A 115 17.31 -8.86 -14.10
N ASP A 116 16.57 -9.95 -14.23
CA ASP A 116 15.14 -9.85 -14.53
C ASP A 116 14.40 -9.13 -13.40
N LYS A 117 13.23 -8.56 -13.71
CA LYS A 117 12.43 -7.76 -12.76
C LYS A 117 12.11 -8.52 -11.47
N ASP A 118 11.81 -9.82 -11.57
CA ASP A 118 11.54 -10.69 -10.42
C ASP A 118 12.77 -10.86 -9.52
N THR A 119 13.95 -11.07 -10.11
CA THR A 119 15.23 -11.16 -9.40
C THR A 119 15.57 -9.84 -8.72
N VAL A 120 15.42 -8.72 -9.43
CA VAL A 120 15.67 -7.38 -8.87
C VAL A 120 14.75 -7.11 -7.67
N THR A 121 13.46 -7.40 -7.81
CA THR A 121 12.47 -7.27 -6.73
C THR A 121 12.85 -8.14 -5.52
N SER A 122 13.18 -9.40 -5.76
CA SER A 122 13.58 -10.35 -4.72
C SER A 122 14.86 -9.91 -3.98
N GLN A 123 15.84 -9.36 -4.71
CA GLN A 123 17.07 -8.85 -4.13
C GLN A 123 16.83 -7.58 -3.30
N LEU A 124 16.02 -6.64 -3.80
CA LEU A 124 15.66 -5.42 -3.07
C LEU A 124 14.96 -5.75 -1.75
N PHE A 125 14.04 -6.71 -1.75
CA PHE A 125 13.39 -7.21 -0.53
C PHE A 125 14.36 -7.75 0.51
N ALA A 126 15.51 -8.30 0.09
CA ALA A 126 16.52 -8.83 1.00
C ALA A 126 17.43 -7.74 1.59
N THR A 127 17.23 -6.47 1.24
CA THR A 127 18.01 -5.34 1.76
C THR A 127 17.26 -4.57 2.85
N PRO A 128 17.96 -3.74 3.65
CA PRO A 128 17.29 -2.82 4.59
C PRO A 128 16.26 -1.90 3.92
N ALA A 129 16.48 -1.53 2.66
CA ALA A 129 15.54 -0.74 1.87
C ALA A 129 14.29 -1.50 1.43
N GLY A 130 14.23 -2.82 1.64
CA GLY A 130 13.06 -3.65 1.32
C GLY A 130 11.79 -3.22 2.04
N LEU A 131 11.91 -2.54 3.18
CA LEU A 131 10.80 -1.91 3.90
C LEU A 131 10.02 -0.93 3.01
N VAL A 132 10.71 -0.21 2.12
CA VAL A 132 10.07 0.74 1.20
C VAL A 132 9.22 0.00 0.17
N LEU A 133 9.74 -1.09 -0.41
CA LEU A 133 8.96 -1.90 -1.35
C LEU A 133 7.68 -2.41 -0.70
N VAL A 134 7.77 -2.90 0.53
CA VAL A 134 6.58 -3.33 1.27
C VAL A 134 5.60 -2.18 1.41
N THR A 135 6.06 -1.03 1.87
CA THR A 135 5.20 0.06 2.33
C THR A 135 4.60 0.91 1.21
N THR A 136 5.34 1.18 0.14
CA THR A 136 4.91 2.08 -0.95
C THR A 136 4.42 1.35 -2.19
N MET A 137 4.64 0.04 -2.28
CA MET A 137 4.29 -0.76 -3.45
C MET A 137 3.33 -1.91 -3.09
N PHE A 138 3.76 -2.83 -2.21
CA PHE A 138 2.99 -4.05 -1.94
C PHE A 138 1.81 -3.85 -1.00
N THR A 139 1.95 -3.03 0.04
CA THR A 139 0.85 -2.74 0.96
C THR A 139 -0.30 -2.03 0.25
N PRO A 140 -0.05 -0.99 -0.57
CA PRO A 140 -1.09 -0.45 -1.42
C PRO A 140 -1.72 -1.51 -2.35
N ALA A 141 -0.92 -2.38 -2.97
CA ALA A 141 -1.45 -3.45 -3.81
C ALA A 141 -2.36 -4.43 -3.04
N ALA A 142 -2.05 -4.74 -1.78
CA ALA A 142 -2.88 -5.62 -0.97
C ALA A 142 -4.26 -5.02 -0.62
N TRP A 143 -4.38 -3.69 -0.59
CA TRP A 143 -5.58 -3.00 -0.11
C TRP A 143 -6.39 -2.32 -1.20
N TYR A 144 -5.74 -1.89 -2.28
CA TYR A 144 -6.32 -1.10 -3.35
C TYR A 144 -6.38 -1.84 -4.69
N ALA A 145 -5.73 -3.00 -4.85
CA ALA A 145 -5.81 -3.75 -6.10
C ALA A 145 -7.25 -4.16 -6.42
N GLY A 146 -7.66 -3.91 -7.68
CA GLY A 146 -9.03 -4.15 -8.14
C GLY A 146 -10.08 -3.20 -7.57
N GLN A 147 -9.67 -2.15 -6.84
CA GLN A 147 -10.56 -1.04 -6.46
C GLN A 147 -10.38 0.11 -7.45
N GLU A 148 -11.49 0.77 -7.77
CA GLU A 148 -11.46 2.04 -8.49
C GLU A 148 -11.09 3.16 -7.51
N LEU A 149 -9.96 3.82 -7.77
CA LEU A 149 -9.54 4.97 -7.00
C LEU A 149 -10.26 6.20 -7.53
N GLN A 150 -11.25 6.64 -6.76
CA GLN A 150 -12.03 7.84 -7.02
C GLN A 150 -12.43 8.44 -5.67
N VAL A 151 -12.35 9.76 -5.55
CA VAL A 151 -12.72 10.48 -4.32
C VAL A 151 -14.15 10.13 -3.90
N GLY A 152 -14.32 9.76 -2.64
CA GLY A 152 -15.59 9.32 -2.08
C GLY A 152 -15.83 7.80 -2.12
N ASN A 153 -15.02 7.03 -2.86
CA ASN A 153 -15.10 5.57 -2.82
C ASN A 153 -14.65 5.03 -1.47
N GLN A 154 -15.37 4.01 -0.99
CA GLN A 154 -15.11 3.36 0.30
C GLN A 154 -15.40 1.87 0.21
N TRP A 155 -14.62 1.07 0.93
CA TRP A 155 -14.86 -0.36 1.10
C TRP A 155 -14.41 -0.82 2.47
N ALA A 156 -14.81 -2.03 2.87
CA ALA A 156 -14.46 -2.58 4.17
C ALA A 156 -14.27 -4.09 4.09
N TYR A 157 -13.39 -4.60 4.94
CA TYR A 157 -13.15 -6.02 5.13
C TYR A 157 -13.32 -6.39 6.60
N GLN A 158 -13.87 -7.57 6.85
CA GLN A 158 -13.88 -8.16 8.19
C GLN A 158 -12.54 -8.82 8.46
N THR A 159 -11.96 -8.53 9.63
CA THR A 159 -10.72 -9.15 10.11
C THR A 159 -10.99 -9.83 11.46
N PRO A 160 -10.13 -10.78 11.90
CA PRO A 160 -10.24 -11.34 13.25
C PRO A 160 -10.15 -10.30 14.37
N LYS A 161 -9.59 -9.11 14.10
CA LYS A 161 -9.41 -8.00 15.06
C LYS A 161 -10.52 -6.93 14.98
N GLY A 162 -11.50 -7.11 14.09
CA GLY A 162 -12.58 -6.14 13.86
C GLY A 162 -12.73 -5.76 12.39
N SER A 163 -13.41 -4.64 12.14
CA SER A 163 -13.63 -4.16 10.76
C SER A 163 -12.51 -3.21 10.36
N ALA A 164 -11.89 -3.49 9.21
CA ALA A 164 -11.03 -2.55 8.51
C ALA A 164 -11.87 -1.84 7.44
N SER A 165 -11.85 -0.51 7.41
CA SER A 165 -12.50 0.30 6.38
C SER A 165 -11.48 1.17 5.67
N PHE A 166 -11.67 1.35 4.37
CA PHE A 166 -10.79 2.10 3.49
C PHE A 166 -11.61 3.17 2.79
N ALA A 167 -11.01 4.32 2.56
CA ALA A 167 -11.64 5.42 1.86
C ALA A 167 -10.62 6.14 0.97
N VAL A 168 -11.05 6.56 -0.21
CA VAL A 168 -10.36 7.58 -1.00
C VAL A 168 -10.90 8.93 -0.57
N THR A 169 -10.06 9.72 0.09
CA THR A 169 -10.46 10.94 0.79
C THR A 169 -10.27 12.20 -0.05
N GLY A 170 -9.46 12.14 -1.11
CA GLY A 170 -9.12 13.29 -1.92
C GLY A 170 -8.02 12.98 -2.94
N THR A 171 -7.41 14.06 -3.44
CA THR A 171 -6.26 14.06 -4.35
C THR A 171 -5.19 15.00 -3.80
N ASP A 172 -3.93 14.74 -4.16
CA ASP A 172 -2.78 15.59 -3.82
C ASP A 172 -1.72 15.50 -4.93
N THR A 173 -0.76 16.42 -4.90
CA THR A 173 0.42 16.40 -5.77
C THR A 173 1.68 16.45 -4.90
N ILE A 174 2.43 15.34 -4.86
CA ILE A 174 3.63 15.20 -4.03
C ILE A 174 4.85 15.11 -4.93
N ALA A 175 5.80 16.04 -4.78
CA ALA A 175 7.01 16.13 -5.60
C ALA A 175 6.73 16.12 -7.13
N GLY A 176 5.62 16.73 -7.54
CA GLY A 176 5.18 16.77 -8.94
C GLY A 176 4.46 15.51 -9.43
N VAL A 177 4.12 14.59 -8.52
CA VAL A 177 3.38 13.36 -8.81
C VAL A 177 1.95 13.50 -8.30
N ASP A 178 0.98 13.43 -9.21
CA ASP A 178 -0.44 13.40 -8.86
C ASP A 178 -0.82 12.04 -8.25
N CYS A 179 -1.62 12.09 -7.20
CA CYS A 179 -1.99 10.92 -6.41
C CYS A 179 -3.36 11.07 -5.74
N PHE A 180 -3.98 9.94 -5.43
CA PHE A 180 -5.20 9.86 -4.61
C PHE A 180 -4.82 9.69 -3.15
N THR A 181 -5.38 10.51 -2.26
CA THR A 181 -5.21 10.35 -0.82
C THR A 181 -6.19 9.30 -0.30
N THR A 182 -5.70 8.42 0.56
CA THR A 182 -6.45 7.29 1.09
C THR A 182 -6.24 7.15 2.60
N GLU A 183 -7.27 6.69 3.28
CA GLU A 183 -7.23 6.34 4.71
C GLU A 183 -7.65 4.88 4.89
N MET A 184 -6.96 4.18 5.78
CA MET A 184 -7.41 2.92 6.37
C MET A 184 -7.68 3.14 7.85
N ARG A 185 -8.88 2.73 8.26
CA ARG A 185 -9.32 2.75 9.66
C ARG A 185 -9.60 1.35 10.17
N VAL A 186 -9.24 1.10 11.41
CA VAL A 186 -9.62 -0.11 12.15
C VAL A 186 -10.43 0.32 13.36
N ASN A 187 -11.67 -0.16 13.47
CA ASN A 187 -12.59 0.21 14.54
C ASN A 187 -12.77 1.73 14.72
N GLY A 188 -12.68 2.49 13.62
CA GLY A 188 -12.85 3.95 13.59
C GLY A 188 -11.55 4.77 13.74
N THR A 189 -10.46 4.15 14.20
CA THR A 189 -9.14 4.79 14.33
C THR A 189 -8.36 4.68 13.04
N VAL A 190 -7.73 5.77 12.59
CA VAL A 190 -6.82 5.76 11.43
C VAL A 190 -5.55 5.01 11.82
N VAL A 191 -5.22 3.97 11.06
CA VAL A 191 -4.01 3.16 11.27
C VAL A 191 -3.05 3.26 10.10
N HIS A 192 -3.51 3.78 8.95
CA HIS A 192 -2.68 4.04 7.79
C HIS A 192 -3.28 5.13 6.92
N GLU A 193 -2.41 5.97 6.37
CA GLU A 193 -2.69 6.97 5.35
C GLU A 193 -1.73 6.77 4.20
N ALA A 194 -2.18 6.98 2.97
CA ALA A 194 -1.29 6.99 1.83
C ALA A 194 -1.77 7.91 0.73
N ALA A 195 -0.83 8.45 -0.03
CA ALA A 195 -1.09 9.05 -1.32
C ALA A 195 -0.59 8.08 -2.39
N VAL A 196 -1.50 7.53 -3.19
CA VAL A 196 -1.21 6.48 -4.19
C VAL A 196 -1.28 7.04 -5.60
N SER A 197 -0.27 6.79 -6.43
CA SER A 197 -0.24 7.25 -7.83
C SER A 197 -0.40 6.07 -8.79
N PRO A 198 -1.59 5.87 -9.38
CA PRO A 198 -1.80 4.84 -10.40
C PRO A 198 -0.85 4.98 -11.59
N ALA A 199 -0.49 6.22 -11.95
CA ALA A 199 0.42 6.51 -13.06
C ALA A 199 1.86 6.03 -12.83
N LEU A 200 2.27 5.91 -11.55
CA LEU A 200 3.57 5.40 -11.16
C LEU A 200 3.53 3.99 -10.58
N GLY A 201 2.37 3.45 -10.21
CA GLY A 201 2.27 2.17 -9.48
C GLY A 201 2.98 2.16 -8.12
N LEU A 202 3.20 3.35 -7.56
CA LEU A 202 3.89 3.60 -6.28
C LEU A 202 3.08 4.62 -5.45
N ALA A 203 3.33 4.63 -4.15
CA ALA A 203 2.78 5.63 -3.24
C ALA A 203 3.82 6.73 -2.95
N PRO A 204 3.62 7.97 -3.46
CA PRO A 204 4.42 9.12 -3.04
C PRO A 204 4.39 9.40 -1.53
N HIS A 205 3.37 8.92 -0.82
CA HIS A 205 3.29 9.02 0.63
C HIS A 205 2.66 7.78 1.23
N ALA A 206 3.20 7.30 2.34
CA ALA A 206 2.59 6.28 3.18
C ALA A 206 2.97 6.52 4.64
N ALA A 207 1.99 6.55 5.53
CA ALA A 207 2.15 6.72 6.97
C ALA A 207 1.39 5.63 7.71
N TYR A 208 1.99 5.10 8.77
CA TYR A 208 1.44 4.06 9.62
C TYR A 208 1.38 4.56 11.06
N TYR A 209 0.28 4.25 11.73
CA TYR A 209 -0.01 4.72 13.08
C TYR A 209 -0.29 3.54 14.01
N ASP A 210 0.06 3.71 15.28
CA ASP A 210 -0.38 2.81 16.37
C ASP A 210 -1.87 3.04 16.68
N GLU A 211 -2.46 2.16 17.50
CA GLU A 211 -3.85 2.23 17.97
C GLU A 211 -4.16 3.52 18.74
N ASP A 212 -3.14 4.18 19.32
CA ASP A 212 -3.27 5.47 19.99
C ASP A 212 -3.13 6.69 19.05
N GLY A 213 -2.89 6.45 17.75
CA GLY A 213 -2.69 7.46 16.72
C GLY A 213 -1.27 8.01 16.64
N THR A 214 -0.32 7.47 17.40
CA THR A 214 1.09 7.88 17.32
C THR A 214 1.69 7.38 16.00
N LEU A 215 2.46 8.21 15.31
CA LEU A 215 3.16 7.84 14.07
C LEU A 215 4.22 6.77 14.35
N GLU A 216 4.13 5.64 13.66
CA GLU A 216 5.10 4.53 13.70
C GLU A 216 6.12 4.65 12.58
N MET A 217 5.67 5.01 11.39
CA MET A 217 6.52 5.06 10.21
C MET A 217 5.90 5.99 9.17
N GLU A 218 6.74 6.74 8.48
CA GLU A 218 6.34 7.57 7.34
C GLU A 218 7.36 7.46 6.22
N LEU A 219 6.87 7.37 4.99
CA LEU A 219 7.65 7.57 3.79
C LEU A 219 7.01 8.69 2.99
N ARG A 220 7.81 9.69 2.61
CA ARG A 220 7.34 10.82 1.82
C ARG A 220 8.31 11.11 0.69
N LEU A 221 7.81 11.06 -0.54
CA LEU A 221 8.56 11.42 -1.73
C LEU A 221 8.90 12.92 -1.69
N VAL A 222 10.18 13.24 -1.82
CA VAL A 222 10.70 14.60 -1.85
C VAL A 222 11.21 15.01 -3.22
N SER A 223 11.61 14.05 -4.06
CA SER A 223 11.92 14.30 -5.47
C SER A 223 11.59 13.11 -6.37
N TYR A 224 11.17 13.43 -7.59
CA TYR A 224 10.97 12.49 -8.68
C TYR A 224 11.59 13.08 -9.95
N GLU A 225 12.55 12.36 -10.53
CA GLU A 225 13.30 12.79 -11.71
C GLU A 225 13.30 11.66 -12.74
N ALA A 226 12.58 11.86 -13.85
CA ALA A 226 12.62 10.93 -14.98
C ALA A 226 13.92 11.09 -15.79
N HIS A 227 14.48 9.98 -16.28
CA HIS A 227 15.70 9.96 -17.10
C HIS A 227 15.43 10.02 -18.61
#